data_AF-A0A961J5Z5-F1
#
_entry.id   AF-A0A961J5Z5-F1
#
_cell.length_a   1.000
_cell.length_b   1.000
_cell.length_c   1.000
_cell.angle_alpha   90.00
_cell.angle_beta   90.00
_cell.angle_gamma   90.00
#
_symmetry.space_group_name_H-M   'P 1'
#
loop_
_entity.id
_entity.type
_entity.pdbx_description
1 polymer ?
#
loop_
_entity_poly.entity_id
_entity_poly.type
_entity_poly.pdbx_seq_one_letter_code
_entity_poly.pdbx_strand_id
1 'polypeptide(L)' 'MDLWDYLEYAAWAASFLFGLFIVINWIRTDSTYSEEFLTSSREGELEALTEEQHHRG' A
#
# COMPACT_ATOMS: atom_id res chain seq x y z
N MET A 1 10.67 -12.10 -35.40
CA MET A 1 9.33 -11.61 -35.04
C MET A 1 8.36 -12.76 -35.13
N ASP A 2 8.40 -13.60 -34.12
CA ASP A 2 7.45 -14.68 -33.86
C ASP A 2 6.56 -14.34 -32.65
N LEU A 3 5.68 -15.27 -32.26
CA LEU A 3 4.79 -15.09 -31.11
C LEU A 3 5.57 -14.80 -29.83
N TRP A 4 6.77 -15.35 -29.67
CA TRP A 4 7.55 -15.23 -28.46
C TRP A 4 8.17 -13.85 -28.31
N ASP A 5 8.64 -13.26 -29.42
CA ASP A 5 9.08 -11.86 -29.47
C ASP A 5 7.97 -10.90 -29.01
N TYR A 6 6.72 -11.11 -29.46
CA TYR A 6 5.59 -10.28 -29.04
C TYR A 6 5.23 -10.45 -27.57
N LEU A 7 5.30 -11.68 -27.06
CA LEU A 7 5.04 -11.98 -25.66
C LEU A 7 6.13 -11.38 -24.75
N GLU A 8 7.38 -11.37 -25.19
CA GLU A 8 8.48 -10.70 -24.49
C GLU A 8 8.25 -9.18 -24.41
N TYR A 9 7.89 -8.52 -25.51
CA TYR A 9 7.58 -7.09 -25.50
C TYR A 9 6.37 -6.77 -24.62
N ALA A 10 5.34 -7.61 -24.65
CA ALA A 10 4.17 -7.46 -23.78
C ALA A 10 4.55 -7.60 -22.30
N ALA A 11 5.40 -8.57 -21.95
CA ALA A 11 5.89 -8.76 -20.59
C ALA A 11 6.72 -7.55 -20.13
N TRP A 12 7.63 -7.05 -20.97
CA TRP A 12 8.41 -5.84 -20.68
C TRP A 12 7.54 -4.61 -20.46
N ALA A 13 6.54 -4.40 -21.33
CA ALA A 13 5.59 -3.30 -21.19
C ALA A 13 4.78 -3.42 -19.88
N ALA A 14 4.30 -4.63 -19.56
CA ALA A 14 3.57 -4.88 -18.33
C ALA A 14 4.44 -4.62 -17.08
N SER A 15 5.69 -5.09 -17.07
CA SER A 15 6.63 -4.82 -15.98
C SER A 15 6.85 -3.31 -15.78
N PHE A 16 7.02 -2.55 -16.86
CA PHE A 16 7.14 -1.10 -16.78
C PHE A 16 5.88 -0.44 -16.20
N LEU A 17 4.70 -0.85 -16.66
CA LEU A 17 3.42 -0.34 -16.15
C LEU A 17 3.23 -0.64 -14.65
N PHE A 18 3.57 -1.85 -14.21
CA PHE A 18 3.52 -2.19 -12.79
C PHE A 18 4.51 -1.38 -11.95
N GLY A 19 5.75 -1.21 -12.44
CA GLY A 19 6.73 -0.36 -11.79
C GLY A 19 6.25 1.08 -11.64
N LEU A 20 5.70 1.65 -12.70
CA LEU A 20 5.13 3.00 -12.67
C LEU A 20 3.94 3.09 -11.72
N PHE A 21 3.05 2.10 -11.73
CA PHE A 21 1.91 2.05 -10.82
C PHE A 21 2.33 2.03 -9.35
N ILE A 22 3.36 1.26 -9.01
CA ILE A 22 3.90 1.21 -7.64
C ILE A 22 4.44 2.58 -7.23
N VAL A 23 5.27 3.21 -8.08
CA VAL A 23 5.87 4.52 -7.79
C VAL A 23 4.80 5.60 -7.63
N ILE A 24 3.81 5.64 -8.53
CA ILE A 24 2.70 6.61 -8.44
C ILE A 24 1.91 6.41 -7.14
N ASN A 25 1.59 5.16 -6.79
CA ASN A 25 0.86 4.90 -5.56
C ASN A 25 1.69 5.23 -4.33
N TRP A 26 2.99 4.95 -4.33
CA TRP A 26 3.86 5.32 -3.23
C TRP A 26 3.86 6.84 -3.00
N ILE A 27 4.11 7.63 -4.05
CA ILE A 27 4.09 9.10 -3.98
C ILE A 27 2.71 9.60 -3.52
N ARG A 28 1.63 9.03 -4.07
CA ARG A 28 0.28 9.43 -3.70
C ARG A 28 -0.01 9.14 -2.22
N THR A 29 0.32 7.95 -1.74
CA THR A 29 0.13 7.54 -0.34
C THR A 29 0.91 8.44 0.60
N ASP A 30 2.18 8.71 0.30
CA ASP A 30 3.07 9.59 1.07
C ASP A 30 2.54 11.03 1.15
N SER A 31 2.00 11.55 0.04
CA SER A 31 1.42 12.90 0.02
C SER A 31 0.03 13.02 0.64
N THR A 32 -0.73 11.92 0.70
CA THR A 32 -2.15 11.95 1.13
C THR A 32 -2.30 11.70 2.62
N TYR A 33 -1.40 10.91 3.21
CA TYR A 33 -1.48 10.46 4.60
C TYR A 33 -0.25 10.93 5.38
N SER A 34 -0.42 11.39 6.61
CA SER A 34 0.71 11.75 7.47
C SER A 34 1.50 10.51 7.87
N GLU A 35 2.79 10.68 8.13
CA GLU A 35 3.67 9.60 8.59
C GLU A 35 3.15 8.99 9.89
N GLU A 36 2.72 9.82 10.85
CA GLU A 36 2.10 9.36 12.10
C GLU A 36 0.92 8.42 11.86
N PHE A 37 0.06 8.73 10.87
CA PHE A 37 -1.07 7.86 10.51
C PHE A 37 -0.59 6.56 9.86
N LEU A 38 0.35 6.64 8.91
CA LEU A 38 0.90 5.47 8.20
C LEU A 38 1.67 4.51 9.13
N THR A 39 2.31 5.05 10.17
CA THR A 39 3.06 4.26 11.17
C THR A 39 2.26 3.99 12.45
N SER A 40 1.02 4.48 12.54
CA SER A 40 0.17 4.23 13.71
C SER A 40 -0.16 2.74 13.80
N SER A 41 0.32 2.09 14.86
CA SER A 41 -0.11 0.71 15.16
C SER A 41 -1.50 0.76 15.79
N ARG A 42 -2.54 0.68 14.96
CA ARG A 42 -3.94 0.66 15.40
C ARG A 42 -4.36 -0.67 16.06
N GLU A 43 -3.46 -1.65 16.17
CA GLU A 43 -3.74 -2.89 16.90
C GLU A 43 -3.96 -2.64 18.41
N GLY A 44 -3.20 -1.73 19.03
CA GLY A 44 -3.34 -1.42 20.47
C GLY A 44 -4.44 -0.41 20.81
N GLU A 45 -4.93 0.37 19.83
CA GLU A 45 -5.93 1.42 20.06
C GLU A 45 -7.32 0.83 20.41
N LEU A 46 -7.67 -0.30 19.77
CA LEU A 46 -8.90 -1.05 20.07
C LEU A 46 -8.85 -1.71 21.45
N GLU A 47 -7.69 -2.20 21.87
CA GLU A 47 -7.48 -2.80 23.20
C GLU A 47 -7.59 -1.73 24.30
N ALA A 48 -6.95 -0.56 24.12
CA ALA A 48 -7.03 0.55 25.07
C ALA A 48 -8.46 1.10 25.24
N LEU A 49 -9.23 1.23 24.15
CA LEU A 49 -10.64 1.64 24.23
C LEU A 49 -11.51 0.61 24.96
N THR A 50 -11.22 -0.68 24.80
CA THR A 50 -11.94 -1.78 25.47
C THR A 50 -11.59 -1.84 26.95
N GLU A 51 -10.32 -1.64 27.31
CA GLU A 51 -9.86 -1.55 28.71
C GLU A 51 -10.46 -0.33 29.43
N GLU A 52 -10.52 0.85 28.79
CA GLU A 52 -11.17 2.03 29.38
C GLU A 52 -12.69 1.85 29.59
N GLN A 53 -13.36 1.16 28.67
CA GLN A 53 -14.77 0.79 28.81
C GLN A 53 -14.98 -0.21 29.96
N HIS A 54 -14.08 -1.17 30.12
CA HIS A 54 -14.13 -2.15 31.21
C HIS A 54 -13.82 -1.54 32.58
N HIS A 55 -12.87 -0.60 32.66
CA HIS A 55 -12.51 0.10 33.89
C HIS A 55 -13.56 1.12 34.37
N ARG A 56 -14.44 1.59 33.49
CA ARG A 56 -15.54 2.52 33.81
C ARG A 56 -16.87 1.82 34.13
N GLY A 57 -16.93 0.49 34.07
CA GLY A 57 -18.09 -0.33 34.42
C GLY A 57 -18.12 -0.75 35.89
#